data_AF-A0A0G1FMJ5-F1
#
_entry.id   AF-A0A0G1FMJ5-F1
#
_cell.length_a   1.000
_cell.length_b   1.000
_cell.length_c   1.000
_cell.angle_alpha   90.00
_cell.angle_beta   90.00
_cell.angle_gamma   90.00
#
_symmetry.space_group_name_H-M   'P 1'
#
loop_
_entity.id
_entity.type
_entity.pdbx_description
1 polymer ?
#
loop_
_entity_poly.entity_id
_entity_poly.type
_entity_poly.pdbx_seq_one_letter_code
_entity_poly.pdbx_strand_id
1 'polypeptide(L)' 'MALTKTFLSTCPKCDKAILPHHICAHCGFYNGREVIDVLAKLTKKEKKKRAKEEAAAHAAHGPEELSKK' A
#
# COMPACT_ATOMS: atom_id res chain seq x y z
N MET A 1 -6.98 -19.75 -27.03
CA MET A 1 -5.89 -20.13 -26.11
C MET A 1 -6.42 -19.98 -24.69
N ALA A 2 -6.31 -21.02 -23.86
CA ALA A 2 -6.86 -21.05 -22.50
C ALA A 2 -5.80 -20.76 -21.44
N LEU A 3 -6.21 -20.12 -20.34
CA LEU A 3 -5.34 -19.83 -19.18
C LEU A 3 -5.08 -21.12 -18.40
N THR A 4 -3.81 -21.35 -18.06
CA THR A 4 -3.39 -22.49 -17.24
C THR A 4 -3.63 -22.21 -15.75
N LYS A 5 -3.97 -23.26 -15.00
CA LYS A 5 -4.29 -23.15 -13.57
C LYS A 5 -3.03 -22.88 -12.74
N THR A 6 -3.09 -21.85 -11.91
CA THR A 6 -2.04 -21.49 -10.97
C THR A 6 -2.23 -22.23 -9.65
N PHE A 7 -1.12 -22.71 -9.07
CA PHE A 7 -1.11 -23.38 -7.78
C PHE A 7 -0.72 -22.41 -6.68
N LEU A 8 -1.48 -22.43 -5.58
CA LEU A 8 -1.25 -21.62 -4.39
C LEU A 8 -1.04 -22.55 -3.20
N SER A 9 -0.13 -22.14 -2.32
CA SER A 9 0.22 -22.81 -1.06
C SER A 9 -0.23 -21.96 0.12
N THR A 10 -0.37 -22.53 1.31
CA THR A 10 -0.76 -21.78 2.51
C THR A 10 0.47 -21.21 3.23
N CYS A 11 0.37 -19.97 3.69
CA CYS A 11 1.43 -19.32 4.46
C CYS A 11 1.41 -19.81 5.93
N PRO A 12 2.53 -20.28 6.49
CA PRO A 12 2.56 -20.87 7.84
C PRO A 12 2.38 -19.85 8.99
N LYS A 13 2.42 -18.54 8.72
CA LYS A 13 2.29 -17.48 9.75
C LYS A 13 0.89 -16.86 9.81
N CYS A 14 0.17 -16.84 8.69
CA CYS A 14 -1.09 -16.09 8.56
C CYS A 14 -2.17 -16.80 7.76
N ASP A 15 -1.94 -18.06 7.39
CA ASP A 15 -2.89 -18.99 6.74
C ASP A 15 -3.48 -18.52 5.41
N LYS A 16 -2.88 -17.51 4.79
CA LYS A 16 -3.29 -17.01 3.48
C LYS A 16 -2.66 -17.79 2.34
N ALA A 17 -3.37 -17.83 1.22
CA ALA A 17 -2.86 -18.37 -0.03
C ALA A 17 -1.69 -17.50 -0.55
N ILE A 18 -0.57 -18.15 -0.82
CA ILE A 18 0.68 -17.57 -1.35
C ILE A 18 1.18 -18.38 -2.52
N LEU A 19 1.88 -17.70 -3.44
CA LEU A 19 2.60 -18.39 -4.49
C LEU A 19 3.81 -19.13 -3.90
N PRO A 20 4.08 -20.37 -4.31
CA PRO A 20 5.30 -21.07 -3.92
C PRO A 20 6.54 -20.27 -4.35
N HIS A 21 7.59 -20.30 -3.54
CA HIS A 21 8.82 -19.50 -3.71
C HIS A 21 8.66 -17.96 -3.63
N HIS A 22 7.49 -17.45 -3.23
CA HIS A 22 7.29 -16.02 -2.97
C HIS A 22 7.20 -15.70 -1.48
N ILE A 23 7.59 -14.47 -1.13
CA ILE A 23 7.36 -13.90 0.19
C ILE A 23 5.86 -13.63 0.34
N CYS A 24 5.31 -13.89 1.54
CA CYS A 24 3.91 -13.56 1.79
C CYS A 24 3.69 -12.04 1.71
N ALA A 25 2.89 -11.59 0.75
CA ALA A 25 2.55 -10.17 0.58
C ALA A 25 1.78 -9.58 1.77
N HIS A 26 1.19 -10.43 2.60
CA HIS A 26 0.32 -10.01 3.69
C HIS A 26 1.03 -9.92 5.05
N CYS A 27 1.96 -10.83 5.34
CA CYS A 27 2.70 -10.83 6.61
C CYS A 27 4.21 -10.58 6.44
N GLY A 28 4.70 -10.39 5.20
CA GLY A 28 6.10 -10.05 4.93
C GLY A 28 7.11 -11.14 5.29
N PHE A 29 6.63 -12.36 5.56
CA PHE A 29 7.41 -13.44 6.14
C PHE A 29 7.84 -14.45 5.07
N TYR A 30 9.09 -14.91 5.16
CA TYR A 30 9.68 -15.94 4.29
C TYR A 30 10.74 -16.73 5.04
N ASN A 31 10.69 -18.06 4.96
CA ASN A 31 11.66 -18.99 5.58
C ASN A 31 11.97 -18.69 7.06
N GLY A 32 10.94 -18.46 7.88
CA GLY A 32 11.14 -18.26 9.32
C GLY A 32 11.62 -16.85 9.71
N ARG A 33 11.74 -15.93 8.75
CA ARG A 33 12.20 -14.55 9.00
C ARG A 33 11.21 -13.53 8.45
N GLU A 34 11.05 -12.43 9.18
CA GLU A 34 10.28 -11.28 8.72
C GLU A 34 11.18 -10.44 7.80
N VAL A 35 10.92 -10.52 6.49
CA VAL A 35 11.72 -9.82 5.46
C VAL A 35 11.16 -8.42 5.21
N ILE A 36 9.85 -8.25 5.40
CA ILE A 36 9.18 -6.96 5.25
C ILE A 36 8.51 -6.60 6.57
N ASP A 37 9.00 -5.54 7.20
CA ASP A 37 8.31 -4.88 8.30
C ASP A 37 7.10 -4.10 7.73
N VAL A 38 5.95 -4.79 7.68
CA VAL A 38 4.72 -4.27 7.09
C VAL A 38 4.19 -3.07 7.90
N LEU A 39 4.41 -3.09 9.22
CA LEU A 39 4.02 -2.03 10.15
C LEU A 39 4.78 -0.73 9.88
N ALA A 40 6.11 -0.81 9.66
CA ALA A 40 6.92 0.36 9.33
C ALA A 40 6.57 1.00 7.97
N LYS A 41 6.00 0.24 7.03
CA LYS A 41 5.61 0.75 5.70
C LYS A 41 4.27 1.51 5.71
N LEU A 42 3.33 1.14 6.57
CA LEU A 42 2.03 1.82 6.70
C LEU A 42 2.20 3.28 7.11
N THR A 43 3.00 3.53 8.15
CA THR A 43 3.24 4.89 8.68
C THR A 43 3.91 5.83 7.66
N LYS A 44 4.84 5.31 6.85
CA LYS A 44 5.48 6.09 5.77
C LYS A 44 4.51 6.37 4.62
N LYS A 45 3.63 5.43 4.28
CA LYS A 45 2.63 5.60 3.21
C LYS A 45 1.57 6.62 3.57
N GLU A 46 1.06 6.61 4.80
CA GLU A 46 0.05 7.57 5.24
C GLU A 46 0.59 9.01 5.29
N LYS A 47 1.81 9.20 5.81
CA LYS A 47 2.47 10.51 5.81
C LYS A 47 2.70 11.04 4.40
N LYS A 48 3.08 10.19 3.45
CA LYS A 48 3.27 10.59 2.05
C LYS A 48 1.96 10.90 1.33
N LYS A 49 0.87 10.21 1.67
CA LYS A 49 -0.47 10.49 1.12
C LYS A 49 -1.00 11.82 1.63
N ARG A 50 -0.97 12.05 2.95
CA ARG A 50 -1.36 13.33 3.54
C ARG A 50 -0.56 14.51 2.99
N ALA A 51 0.77 14.38 2.87
CA ALA A 51 1.60 15.44 2.28
C ALA A 51 1.24 15.72 0.80
N LYS A 52 0.80 14.71 0.04
CA LYS A 52 0.41 14.86 -1.37
C LYS A 52 -1.01 15.42 -1.52
N GLU A 53 -1.91 15.06 -0.61
CA GLU A 53 -3.28 15.58 -0.54
C GLU A 53 -3.32 17.03 -0.04
N GLU A 54 -2.53 17.37 0.99
CA GLU A 54 -2.32 18.76 1.41
C GLU A 54 -1.64 19.57 0.30
N ALA A 55 -0.63 19.06 -0.40
CA ALA A 55 -0.06 19.78 -1.54
C ALA A 55 -1.04 20.00 -2.71
N ALA A 56 -2.08 19.16 -2.85
CA ALA A 56 -3.09 19.29 -3.90
C ALA A 56 -4.25 20.24 -3.52
N ALA A 57 -4.53 20.42 -2.22
CA ALA A 57 -5.62 21.28 -1.75
C ALA A 57 -5.30 22.79 -1.83
N HIS A 58 -4.02 23.18 -1.92
CA HIS A 58 -3.59 24.58 -1.89
C HIS A 58 -3.53 25.25 -3.28
N ALA A 59 -4.05 24.60 -4.33
CA ALA A 59 -4.05 25.12 -5.71
C ALA A 59 -5.42 25.62 -6.21
N ALA A 60 -6.47 25.60 -5.38
CA ALA A 60 -7.86 25.93 -5.80
C ALA A 60 -8.58 26.99 -4.93
N HIS A 61 -7.86 27.84 -4.17
CA HIS A 61 -8.40 29.12 -3.70
C HIS A 61 -7.65 30.27 -4.40
N GLY A 62 -8.14 30.67 -5.57
CA GLY A 62 -7.76 31.93 -6.20
C GLY A 62 -8.45 33.12 -5.50
N PRO A 63 -7.78 34.27 -5.33
CA PRO A 63 -8.33 35.46 -4.68
C PRO A 63 -9.16 36.31 -5.66
N GLU A 64 -10.48 36.18 -5.64
CA GLU A 64 -11.43 37.16 -6.19
C GLU A 64 -12.74 36.91 -5.44
N GLU A 65 -13.17 37.73 -4.49
CA GLU A 65 -13.96 38.94 -4.77
C GLU A 65 -14.04 39.80 -3.48
N LEU A 66 -13.33 40.93 -3.44
CA LEU A 66 -13.61 42.04 -2.51
C LEU A 66 -13.60 43.34 -3.32
N SER A 67 -14.64 43.55 -4.12
CA SER A 67 -14.92 44.88 -4.68
C SER A 67 -16.40 45.01 -5.04
N LYS A 68 -17.23 45.20 -4.02
CA LYS A 68 -18.52 45.87 -4.20
C LYS A 68 -18.72 46.87 -3.06
N LYS A 69 -18.15 48.05 -3.25
CA LYS A 69 -18.49 49.33 -2.60
C LYS A 69 -18.02 50.44 -3.52
#